data_AF-A0A3D4CTB7-F1
#
_entry.id   AF-A0A3D4CTB7-F1
#
_cell.length_a   1.000
_cell.length_b   1.000
_cell.length_c   1.000
_cell.angle_alpha   90.00
_cell.angle_beta   90.00
_cell.angle_gamma   90.00
#
_symmetry.space_group_name_H-M   'P 1'
#
loop_
_entity.id
_entity.type
_entity.pdbx_description
1 polymer ?
#
loop_
_entity_poly.entity_id
_entity_poly.type
_entity_poly.pdbx_seq_one_letter_code
_entity_poly.pdbx_strand_id
1 'polypeptide(L)'
;NSDKPGEAIRQYAPLLEADKSVDLWTVRARFQTGECYFNMQKYEEAVKEFLNVEIHYKKYPAWQAKGILEIGRVLLAQDKRGEAKERFKDVITRYPNEKAAIVARQYLDQLRSSG
;
A
#
# COMPACT_ATOMS: atom_id res chain seq x y z
N ASN A 1 -40.63 -19.03 -27.42
CA ASN A 1 -41.05 -19.26 -26.03
C ASN A 1 -39.89 -19.93 -25.30
N SER A 2 -39.45 -19.30 -24.21
CA SER A 2 -38.49 -19.81 -23.20
C SER A 2 -37.05 -19.96 -23.69
N ASP A 3 -36.30 -18.88 -23.85
CA ASP A 3 -35.65 -18.17 -22.72
C ASP A 3 -34.92 -19.19 -21.83
N LYS A 4 -33.64 -19.44 -22.14
CA LYS A 4 -32.76 -20.27 -21.33
C LYS A 4 -32.14 -19.37 -20.25
N PRO A 5 -32.59 -19.42 -18.98
CA PRO A 5 -31.94 -18.70 -17.88
C PRO A 5 -30.60 -19.35 -17.46
N GLY A 6 -29.83 -19.89 -18.41
CA GLY A 6 -28.56 -20.58 -18.18
C GLY A 6 -27.33 -19.82 -18.68
N GLU A 7 -27.47 -18.99 -19.72
CA GLU A 7 -26.34 -18.27 -20.32
C GLU A 7 -26.10 -16.89 -19.68
N ALA A 8 -27.12 -16.31 -19.06
CA ALA A 8 -27.01 -15.03 -18.37
C ALA A 8 -26.04 -15.10 -17.17
N ILE A 9 -26.08 -16.17 -16.38
CA ILE A 9 -25.27 -16.29 -15.15
C ILE A 9 -23.76 -16.35 -15.48
N ARG A 10 -23.38 -16.85 -16.66
CA ARG A 10 -21.98 -16.91 -17.11
C ARG A 10 -21.43 -15.58 -17.60
N GLN A 11 -22.29 -14.70 -18.13
CA GLN A 11 -21.91 -13.35 -18.52
C GLN A 11 -21.88 -12.36 -17.34
N TYR A 12 -22.56 -12.66 -16.23
CA TYR A 12 -22.48 -11.87 -15.00
C TYR A 12 -21.27 -12.21 -14.10
N ALA A 13 -20.56 -13.31 -14.35
CA ALA A 13 -19.33 -13.67 -13.62
C ALA A 13 -18.22 -12.59 -13.68
N PRO A 14 -17.88 -11.97 -14.83
CA PRO A 14 -16.91 -10.87 -14.87
C PRO A 14 -17.42 -9.54 -14.31
N LEU A 15 -18.75 -9.35 -14.21
CA LEU A 15 -19.33 -8.12 -13.65
C LEU A 15 -19.17 -8.03 -12.13
N LEU A 16 -19.04 -9.16 -11.44
CA LEU A 16 -18.69 -9.21 -10.01
C LEU A 16 -17.17 -9.10 -9.74
N GLU A 17 -16.32 -9.33 -10.75
CA GLU A 17 -14.88 -9.09 -10.65
C GLU A 17 -14.49 -7.63 -10.95
N ALA A 18 -15.34 -6.91 -11.69
CA ALA A 18 -15.15 -5.49 -12.01
C ALA A 18 -15.19 -4.58 -10.78
N ASP A 19 -15.98 -4.93 -9.76
CA ASP A 19 -16.13 -4.15 -8.52
C ASP A 19 -14.80 -4.07 -7.73
N LYS A 20 -14.00 -5.15 -7.73
CA LYS A 20 -12.68 -5.19 -7.08
C LYS A 20 -11.60 -4.44 -7.84
N SER A 21 -11.75 -4.29 -9.16
CA SER A 21 -10.76 -3.63 -10.01
C SER A 21 -10.69 -2.13 -9.70
N VAL A 22 -11.84 -1.49 -9.51
CA VAL A 22 -11.92 -0.04 -9.25
C VAL A 22 -11.19 0.33 -7.97
N ASP A 23 -11.34 -0.47 -6.90
CA ASP A 23 -10.62 -0.25 -5.64
C ASP A 23 -9.10 -0.35 -5.83
N LEU A 24 -8.62 -1.39 -6.52
CA LEU A 24 -7.19 -1.63 -6.70
C LEU A 24 -6.53 -0.55 -7.56
N TRP A 25 -7.19 -0.12 -8.64
CA TRP A 25 -6.74 1.00 -9.47
C TRP A 25 -6.69 2.30 -8.66
N THR A 26 -7.68 2.53 -7.78
CA THR A 26 -7.71 3.70 -6.91
C THR A 26 -6.56 3.67 -5.88
N VAL A 27 -6.27 2.51 -5.27
CA VAL A 27 -5.09 2.35 -4.39
C VAL A 27 -3.82 2.71 -5.14
N ARG A 28 -3.65 2.12 -6.34
CA ARG A 28 -2.44 2.31 -7.13
C ARG A 28 -2.27 3.76 -7.56
N ALA A 29 -3.36 4.42 -7.95
CA ALA A 29 -3.36 5.84 -8.28
C ALA A 29 -2.96 6.68 -7.06
N ARG A 30 -3.57 6.47 -5.89
CA ARG A 30 -3.18 7.18 -4.64
C ARG A 30 -1.73 6.93 -4.25
N PHE A 31 -1.27 5.70 -4.39
CA PHE A 31 0.11 5.33 -4.12
C PHE A 31 1.07 6.09 -5.04
N GLN A 32 0.80 6.11 -6.35
CA GLN A 32 1.60 6.89 -7.31
C GLN A 32 1.54 8.39 -7.02
N THR A 33 0.39 8.92 -6.62
CA THR A 33 0.28 10.32 -6.19
C THR A 33 1.18 10.60 -4.97
N GLY A 34 1.21 9.69 -3.99
CA GLY A 34 2.14 9.76 -2.86
C GLY A 34 3.61 9.73 -3.29
N GLU A 35 3.97 8.88 -4.25
CA GLU A 35 5.33 8.83 -4.83
C GLU A 35 5.68 10.13 -5.56
N CYS A 36 4.73 10.72 -6.29
CA CYS A 36 4.90 12.03 -6.92
C CYS A 36 5.16 13.12 -5.88
N TYR A 37 4.38 13.15 -4.80
CA TYR A 37 4.62 14.10 -3.70
C TYR A 37 5.98 13.89 -3.03
N PHE A 38 6.39 12.65 -2.84
CA PHE A 38 7.72 12.32 -2.32
C PHE A 38 8.83 12.88 -3.23
N ASN A 39 8.69 12.71 -4.55
CA ASN A 39 9.65 13.24 -5.52
C ASN A 39 9.65 14.78 -5.57
N MET A 40 8.52 15.41 -5.26
CA MET A 40 8.40 16.87 -5.11
C MET A 40 8.89 17.38 -3.75
N GLN A 41 9.49 16.52 -2.90
CA GLN A 41 9.90 16.84 -1.52
C GLN A 41 8.74 17.26 -0.60
N LYS A 42 7.50 17.01 -1.02
CA LYS A 42 6.28 17.29 -0.26
C LYS A 42 5.96 16.12 0.66
N TYR A 43 6.82 15.92 1.65
CA TYR A 43 6.80 14.72 2.49
C TYR A 43 5.51 14.57 3.31
N GLU A 44 4.94 15.66 3.82
CA GLU A 44 3.67 15.62 4.56
C GLU A 44 2.49 15.19 3.69
N GLU A 45 2.41 15.70 2.45
CA GLU A 45 1.38 15.32 1.48
C GLU A 45 1.54 13.85 1.07
N ALA A 46 2.78 13.40 0.85
CA ALA A 46 3.08 12.01 0.54
C ALA A 46 2.61 11.06 1.66
N VAL A 47 2.95 11.39 2.92
CA VAL A 47 2.53 10.58 4.09
C VAL A 47 1.01 10.52 4.20
N LYS A 48 0.29 11.62 3.96
CA LYS A 48 -1.19 11.63 3.98
C LYS A 48 -1.78 10.68 2.94
N GLU A 49 -1.25 10.67 1.72
CA GLU A 49 -1.73 9.76 0.68
C GLU A 49 -1.45 8.29 1.01
N PHE A 50 -0.26 7.99 1.54
CA PHE A 50 0.06 6.63 1.97
C PHE A 50 -0.73 6.18 3.22
N LEU A 51 -1.06 7.10 4.13
CA LEU A 51 -1.95 6.83 5.27
C LEU A 51 -3.37 6.53 4.79
N ASN A 52 -3.85 7.26 3.78
CA ASN A 52 -5.13 6.94 3.15
C ASN A 52 -5.11 5.50 2.59
N VAL A 53 -3.99 5.10 1.97
CA VAL A 53 -3.83 3.72 1.48
C VAL A 53 -3.85 2.70 2.64
N GLU A 54 -3.20 3.01 3.77
CA GLU A 54 -3.21 2.19 4.99
C GLU A 54 -4.64 2.04 5.56
N ILE A 55 -5.42 3.13 5.66
CA ILE A 55 -6.68 3.14 6.40
C ILE A 55 -7.86 2.65 5.56
N HIS A 56 -7.94 3.06 4.30
CA HIS A 56 -9.11 2.81 3.45
C HIS A 56 -9.13 1.42 2.83
N TYR A 57 -7.96 0.77 2.68
CA TYR A 57 -7.85 -0.46 1.91
C TYR A 57 -7.51 -1.68 2.77
N LYS A 58 -8.23 -1.83 3.89
CA LYS A 58 -8.14 -2.98 4.81
C LYS A 58 -8.38 -4.33 4.15
N LYS A 59 -9.07 -4.35 3.01
CA LYS A 59 -9.33 -5.55 2.20
C LYS A 59 -8.06 -6.09 1.53
N TYR A 60 -7.01 -5.27 1.43
CA TYR A 60 -5.76 -5.61 0.78
C TYR A 60 -4.55 -5.37 1.72
N PRO A 61 -4.23 -6.32 2.60
CA PRO A 61 -3.13 -6.18 3.57
C PRO A 61 -1.78 -5.89 2.90
N ALA A 62 -1.55 -6.44 1.70
CA ALA A 62 -0.37 -6.15 0.88
C ALA A 62 -0.18 -4.65 0.60
N TRP A 63 -1.27 -3.94 0.29
CA TRP A 63 -1.23 -2.50 0.01
C TRP A 63 -1.13 -1.66 1.27
N GLN A 64 -1.77 -2.08 2.37
CA GLN A 64 -1.60 -1.43 3.66
C GLN A 64 -0.14 -1.49 4.12
N ALA A 65 0.46 -2.68 4.04
CA ALA A 65 1.86 -2.91 4.37
C ALA A 65 2.78 -2.06 3.46
N LYS A 66 2.45 -1.94 2.16
CA LYS A 66 3.17 -1.09 1.22
C LYS A 66 3.04 0.40 1.56
N GLY A 67 1.85 0.88 1.95
CA GLY A 67 1.64 2.26 2.37
C GLY A 67 2.48 2.63 3.59
N ILE A 68 2.48 1.78 4.62
CA ILE A 68 3.29 2.00 5.83
C ILE A 68 4.78 1.96 5.51
N LEU A 69 5.23 1.05 4.64
CA LEU A 69 6.61 0.98 4.16
C LEU A 69 7.03 2.30 3.51
N GLU A 70 6.21 2.85 2.61
CA GLU A 70 6.51 4.12 1.97
C GLU A 70 6.54 5.28 2.96
N ILE A 71 5.63 5.33 3.94
CA ILE A 71 5.69 6.33 5.02
C ILE A 71 7.05 6.27 5.73
N GLY A 72 7.55 5.06 6.01
CA GLY A 72 8.88 4.87 6.56
C GLY A 72 9.98 5.44 5.65
N ARG A 73 9.91 5.21 4.33
CA ARG A 73 10.86 5.79 3.35
C ARG A 73 10.78 7.32 3.30
N VAL A 74 9.58 7.89 3.37
CA VAL A 74 9.37 9.34 3.42
C VAL A 74 10.01 9.94 4.69
N LEU A 75 9.87 9.27 5.83
CA LEU A 75 10.51 9.69 7.08
C LEU A 75 12.05 9.58 7.00
N LEU A 76 12.58 8.58 6.32
CA LEU A 76 14.03 8.49 6.06
C LEU A 76 14.56 9.66 5.24
N ALA A 77 13.82 10.09 4.21
CA ALA A 77 14.21 11.26 3.41
C ALA A 77 14.15 12.58 4.21
N GLN A 78 13.34 12.63 5.27
CA GLN A 78 13.29 13.74 6.22
C GLN A 78 14.37 13.66 7.31
N ASP A 79 15.31 12.72 7.22
CA ASP A 79 16.32 12.40 8.23
C ASP A 79 15.74 11.92 9.58
N LYS A 80 14.43 11.64 9.62
CA LYS A 80 13.70 11.13 10.79
C LYS A 80 13.87 9.62 10.94
N ARG A 81 15.12 9.17 11.09
CA ARG A 81 15.49 7.75 11.18
C ARG A 81 14.82 7.02 12.34
N GLY A 82 14.57 7.72 13.47
CA GLY A 82 13.87 7.17 14.63
C GLY A 82 12.44 6.76 14.27
N GLU A 83 11.63 7.71 13.80
CA GLU A 83 10.24 7.48 13.39
C GLU A 83 10.16 6.45 12.24
N ALA A 84 11.08 6.52 11.26
CA ALA A 84 11.11 5.55 10.17
C ALA A 84 11.31 4.11 10.66
N LYS A 85 12.22 3.89 11.62
CA LYS A 85 12.45 2.57 12.22
C LYS A 85 11.19 2.02 12.88
N GLU A 86 10.41 2.87 13.55
CA GLU A 86 9.15 2.45 14.16
C GLU A 86 8.13 2.03 13.10
N ARG A 87 7.95 2.81 12.04
CA ARG A 87 7.03 2.46 10.95
C ARG A 87 7.42 1.16 10.25
N PHE A 88 8.71 0.91 10.01
CA PHE A 88 9.16 -0.36 9.45
C PHE A 88 8.91 -1.55 10.38
N LYS A 89 9.12 -1.38 11.70
CA LYS A 89 8.76 -2.41 12.68
C LYS A 89 7.26 -2.69 12.70
N ASP A 90 6.42 -1.66 12.55
CA ASP A 90 4.97 -1.80 12.46
C ASP A 90 4.57 -2.72 11.29
N VAL A 91 5.17 -2.52 10.10
CA VAL A 91 4.95 -3.40 8.93
C VAL A 91 5.32 -4.84 9.23
N ILE A 92 6.48 -5.07 9.83
CA ILE A 92 6.97 -6.43 10.12
C ILE A 92 6.08 -7.10 11.16
N THR A 93 5.56 -6.34 12.13
CA THR A 93 4.75 -6.86 13.23
C THR A 93 3.32 -7.16 12.77
N ARG A 94 2.72 -6.25 12.00
CA ARG A 94 1.31 -6.37 11.54
C ARG A 94 1.18 -7.20 10.27
N TYR A 95 2.20 -7.20 9.41
CA TYR A 95 2.18 -7.83 8.10
C TYR A 95 3.44 -8.68 7.81
N PRO A 96 3.84 -9.62 8.68
CA PRO A 96 5.11 -10.36 8.58
C PRO A 96 5.26 -11.18 7.29
N ASN A 97 4.15 -11.63 6.69
CA ASN A 97 4.13 -12.45 5.48
C ASN A 97 4.10 -11.64 4.18
N GLU A 98 3.97 -10.31 4.27
CA GLU A 98 3.89 -9.45 3.09
C GLU A 98 5.29 -9.09 2.57
N LYS A 99 5.40 -8.91 1.25
CA LYS A 99 6.65 -8.47 0.62
C LYS A 99 7.17 -7.16 1.22
N ALA A 100 6.25 -6.28 1.63
CA ALA A 100 6.60 -5.04 2.30
C ALA A 100 7.33 -5.25 3.63
N ALA A 101 7.05 -6.31 4.40
CA ALA A 101 7.79 -6.59 5.64
C ALA A 101 9.23 -7.05 5.36
N ILE A 102 9.45 -7.82 4.30
CA ILE A 102 10.80 -8.22 3.87
C ILE A 102 11.63 -6.98 3.54
N VAL A 103 11.05 -6.06 2.75
CA VAL A 103 11.70 -4.80 2.37
C VAL A 103 11.91 -3.89 3.59
N ALA A 104 10.91 -3.76 4.48
CA ALA A 104 11.02 -2.99 5.72
C ALA A 104 12.18 -3.49 6.59
N ARG A 105 12.38 -4.81 6.66
CA ARG A 105 13.48 -5.42 7.41
C ARG A 105 14.84 -5.10 6.80
N GLN A 106 14.94 -5.08 5.47
CA GLN A 106 16.17 -4.65 4.79
C GLN A 106 16.51 -3.19 5.10
N TYR A 107 15.52 -2.29 5.04
CA TYR A 107 15.73 -0.88 5.42
C TYR A 107 16.17 -0.75 6.88
N LEU A 108 15.55 -1.49 7.81
CA LEU A 108 15.96 -1.48 9.22
C LEU A 108 17.41 -1.93 9.42
N ASP A 109 17.85 -2.93 8.69
CA ASP A 109 19.22 -3.45 8.74
C ASP A 109 20.21 -2.41 8.22
N GLN A 110 19.94 -1.80 7.07
CA GLN A 110 20.74 -0.70 6.52
C GLN A 110 20.85 0.48 7.50
N LEU A 111 19.75 0.85 8.17
CA LEU A 111 19.75 1.94 9.15
C LEU A 111 20.45 1.60 10.47
N ARG A 112 20.77 0.32 10.70
CA ARG A 112 21.59 -0.13 11.83
C ARG A 112 23.07 -0.12 11.46
N SER A 113 23.42 -0.48 10.23
CA SER A 113 24.81 -0.46 9.76
C SER A 113 25.34 0.94 9.43
N SER A 114 24.46 1.91 9.11
CA SER A 114 24.82 3.28 8.76
C SER A 114 24.83 4.27 9.94
N GLY A 115 24.95 3.78 11.17
CA GLY A 115 25.04 4.59 12.40
C GLY A 115 26.17 4.09 13.27
#